data_AF-A0A2U1MK13-F1
#
_entry.id   AF-A0A2U1MK13-F1
#
_cell.length_a   1.000
_cell.length_b   1.000
_cell.length_c   1.000
_cell.angle_alpha   90.00
_cell.angle_beta   90.00
_cell.angle_gamma   90.00
#
_symmetry.space_group_name_H-M   'P 1'
#
loop_
_entity.id
_entity.type
_entity.pdbx_description
1 polymer ?
#
loop_
_entity_poly.entity_id
_entity_poly.type
_entity_poly.pdbx_seq_one_letter_code
_entity_poly.pdbx_strand_id
1 'polypeptide(L)'
;MSEKLVGRAINNLGKGFDLTSDFRLKYCKGKDRLVVLSENEKELIVPGFGSFKGVSPDIKCDKGDRVRYQSDILDFHQMSENFNKKCSGPGKIPNGYFNAMFAFQSGSWATDAANTKYLGLDGYFIVLFNVHLDRYPLILSDEVRNAVPSTWDPPALARFIEKYGTHIIVGISIGGQDVILMKQSKSSNLEPSQLKNQLEDLGDQLFNGACTFSPHQLKNKDHKNKTLSDFDSIFDPEPMIFNGFSSTTPKNGLSVMCSKRGGDLTSTSHCEWLLTVPSMPDAISFDFIPITSLIPPGTPGKGFLSHAINLYLRYKPPIGDLEYFLDFQAHKLWAPIHNDLSLGPTTNRAIRNPALNFNLMGPKLYVNTTQVAISKKPVTGMRLYLEGMKCNRLAIHLQHLSETPVLYQDRISEAVNWRGSEDIDDPRFYEPIQWKKFSHISTAPVKYDPKWVVPGKDASYIVTGAQLHVKKYDSKSILHLRLLYSRVSSSCIAQSSWTIGQINQSTRSSGFMSVLSTTLSGNPEKELRSSDVVVDSGIYPNGPPVEVATPKLLKFVDMTQVCRGPRDNPGHWLVTGAKLDMNKGKIRLLVKFSLLNIC
;
A
#
# COMPACT_ATOMS: atom_id res chain seq x y z
N MET A 1 -32.53 -0.26 23.07
CA MET A 1 -31.24 -0.50 22.38
C MET A 1 -30.41 0.77 22.32
N SER A 2 -31.06 1.92 22.08
CA SER A 2 -30.48 3.27 22.06
C SER A 2 -29.71 3.68 23.32
N GLU A 3 -30.24 3.50 24.54
CA GLU A 3 -29.53 3.90 25.78
C GLU A 3 -28.18 3.19 25.96
N LYS A 4 -28.11 1.90 25.60
CA LYS A 4 -26.85 1.13 25.63
C LYS A 4 -25.82 1.69 24.65
N LEU A 5 -26.27 2.21 23.50
CA LEU A 5 -25.39 2.86 22.53
C LEU A 5 -24.84 4.18 23.09
N VAL A 6 -25.71 5.00 23.69
CA VAL A 6 -25.30 6.29 24.30
C VAL A 6 -24.27 6.06 25.40
N GLY A 7 -24.53 5.12 26.32
CA GLY A 7 -23.57 4.74 27.36
C GLY A 7 -22.25 4.22 26.78
N ARG A 8 -22.28 3.45 25.70
CA ARG A 8 -21.07 3.02 24.99
C ARG A 8 -20.30 4.19 24.37
N ALA A 9 -21.00 5.16 23.77
CA ALA A 9 -20.37 6.34 23.19
C ALA A 9 -19.64 7.17 24.28
N ILE A 10 -20.33 7.47 25.39
CA ILE A 10 -19.76 8.19 26.54
C ILE A 10 -18.54 7.44 27.11
N ASN A 11 -18.62 6.11 27.22
CA ASN A 11 -17.52 5.29 27.75
C ASN A 11 -16.33 5.17 26.79
N ASN A 12 -16.53 5.39 25.48
CA ASN A 12 -15.46 5.34 24.49
C ASN A 12 -14.74 6.68 24.28
N LEU A 13 -15.27 7.80 24.78
CA LEU A 13 -14.54 9.07 24.81
C LEU A 13 -13.27 8.92 25.64
N GLY A 14 -12.15 9.41 25.09
CA GLY A 14 -10.83 9.31 25.69
C GLY A 14 -10.11 7.97 25.43
N LYS A 15 -10.71 7.05 24.67
CA LYS A 15 -10.06 5.78 24.29
C LYS A 15 -9.25 5.90 23.02
N GLY A 16 -8.35 4.94 22.85
CA GLY A 16 -7.55 4.76 21.66
C GLY A 16 -8.36 4.30 20.45
N PHE A 17 -7.89 4.65 19.26
CA PHE A 17 -8.48 4.25 17.99
C PHE A 17 -7.41 4.10 16.91
N ASP A 18 -7.61 3.13 16.03
CA ASP A 18 -6.77 2.95 14.85
C ASP A 18 -7.43 3.63 13.63
N LEU A 19 -6.87 4.76 13.21
CA LEU A 19 -7.39 5.54 12.08
C LEU A 19 -7.39 4.78 10.74
N THR A 20 -6.72 3.62 10.63
CA THR A 20 -6.79 2.77 9.44
C THR A 20 -8.08 1.93 9.38
N SER A 21 -8.81 1.81 10.50
CA SER A 21 -10.06 1.06 10.61
C SER A 21 -11.29 1.91 10.24
N ASP A 22 -12.38 1.27 9.83
CA ASP A 22 -13.69 1.94 9.68
C ASP A 22 -14.12 2.55 11.02
N PHE A 23 -14.70 3.74 11.01
CA PHE A 23 -15.04 4.48 12.22
C PHE A 23 -16.31 3.92 12.85
N ARG A 24 -16.17 2.88 13.69
CA ARG A 24 -17.26 2.26 14.44
C ARG A 24 -16.85 2.03 15.88
N LEU A 25 -17.83 2.10 16.80
CA LEU A 25 -17.58 1.90 18.24
C LEU A 25 -16.92 0.55 18.57
N LYS A 26 -17.14 -0.48 17.75
CA LYS A 26 -16.53 -1.81 17.94
C LYS A 26 -15.01 -1.84 17.72
N TYR A 27 -14.44 -0.84 17.04
CA TYR A 27 -13.00 -0.76 16.79
C TYR A 27 -12.27 0.14 17.80
N CYS A 28 -12.98 0.66 18.81
CA CYS A 28 -12.35 1.36 19.93
C CYS A 28 -11.39 0.43 20.67
N LYS A 29 -10.19 0.93 20.98
CA LYS A 29 -9.12 0.18 21.63
C LYS A 29 -9.21 0.29 23.14
N GLY A 30 -8.83 -0.80 23.83
CA GLY A 30 -8.72 -0.84 25.28
C GLY A 30 -10.05 -0.91 26.04
N LYS A 31 -9.96 -1.36 27.29
CA LYS A 31 -11.08 -1.33 28.23
C LYS A 31 -11.23 0.05 28.87
N ASP A 32 -10.10 0.66 29.19
CA ASP A 32 -10.00 1.92 29.93
C ASP A 32 -9.68 3.10 29.01
N ARG A 33 -9.88 4.32 29.53
CA ARG A 33 -9.54 5.57 28.84
C ARG A 33 -8.02 5.79 28.88
N LEU A 34 -7.48 6.38 27.82
CA LEU A 34 -6.06 6.72 27.72
C LEU A 34 -5.76 8.11 28.29
N VAL A 35 -6.79 8.92 28.55
CA VAL A 35 -6.70 10.26 29.10
C VAL A 35 -7.28 10.33 30.51
N VAL A 36 -6.70 11.17 31.34
CA VAL A 36 -7.17 11.44 32.71
C VAL A 36 -8.32 12.44 32.64
N LEU A 37 -9.49 12.00 33.12
CA LEU A 37 -10.67 12.85 33.31
C LEU A 37 -10.91 13.08 34.81
N SER A 38 -11.76 14.04 35.14
CA SER A 38 -12.12 14.35 36.53
C SER A 38 -12.90 13.18 37.13
N GLU A 39 -12.53 12.80 38.35
CA GLU A 39 -13.19 11.75 39.15
C GLU A 39 -14.56 12.18 39.68
N ASN A 40 -14.86 13.49 39.64
CA ASN A 40 -16.19 13.97 39.98
C ASN A 40 -17.22 13.38 39.01
N GLU A 41 -18.38 13.04 39.54
CA GLU A 41 -19.48 12.52 38.74
C GLU A 41 -20.60 13.57 38.66
N LYS A 42 -21.16 13.72 37.46
CA LYS A 42 -22.37 14.50 37.22
C LYS A 42 -23.39 13.65 36.46
N GLU A 43 -24.62 14.14 36.48
CA GLU A 43 -25.67 13.67 35.58
C GLU A 43 -25.56 14.41 34.24
N LEU A 44 -25.46 13.66 33.14
CA LEU A 44 -25.47 14.19 31.78
C LEU A 44 -26.86 13.98 31.17
N ILE A 45 -27.50 15.07 30.75
CA ILE A 45 -28.78 15.01 30.05
C ILE A 45 -28.51 14.89 28.55
N VAL A 46 -29.05 13.84 27.93
CA VAL A 46 -28.91 13.58 26.49
C VAL A 46 -30.26 13.84 25.80
N PRO A 47 -30.34 14.79 24.84
CA PRO A 47 -31.59 15.15 24.18
C PRO A 47 -32.28 13.95 23.54
N GLY A 48 -33.48 13.60 24.00
CA GLY A 48 -34.27 12.47 23.48
C GLY A 48 -33.88 11.08 24.00
N PHE A 49 -32.87 10.98 24.88
CA PHE A 49 -32.37 9.69 25.39
C PHE A 49 -32.28 9.62 26.93
N GLY A 50 -32.74 10.66 27.64
CA GLY A 50 -32.80 10.66 29.10
C GLY A 50 -31.51 11.12 29.76
N SER A 51 -31.34 10.78 31.04
CA SER A 51 -30.20 11.20 31.85
C SER A 51 -29.26 10.04 32.18
N PHE A 52 -27.95 10.32 32.18
CA PHE A 52 -26.89 9.36 32.43
C PHE A 52 -26.08 9.80 33.65
N LYS A 53 -26.05 8.97 34.69
CA LYS A 53 -25.29 9.22 35.94
C LYS A 53 -23.87 8.66 35.83
N GLY A 54 -22.98 9.09 36.72
CA GLY A 54 -21.60 8.62 36.77
C GLY A 54 -20.74 9.13 35.59
N VAL A 55 -21.12 10.27 35.00
CA VAL A 55 -20.41 10.84 33.86
C VAL A 55 -19.46 11.93 34.35
N SER A 56 -18.22 11.93 33.86
CA SER A 56 -17.24 12.96 34.21
C SER A 56 -17.74 14.36 33.77
N PRO A 57 -17.48 15.44 34.55
CA PRO A 57 -17.84 16.80 34.17
C PRO A 57 -17.22 17.27 32.86
N ASP A 58 -16.09 16.66 32.49
CA ASP A 58 -15.33 16.91 31.26
C ASP A 58 -16.05 16.42 29.99
N ILE A 59 -17.15 15.69 30.12
CA ILE A 59 -17.95 15.24 28.98
C ILE A 59 -19.15 16.16 28.83
N LYS A 60 -19.31 16.69 27.61
CA LYS A 60 -20.46 17.50 27.21
C LYS A 60 -21.27 16.81 26.13
N CYS A 61 -22.55 17.19 26.06
CA CYS A 61 -23.48 16.73 25.05
C CYS A 61 -24.08 17.96 24.36
N ASP A 62 -23.89 18.04 23.04
CA ASP A 62 -24.51 19.07 22.22
C ASP A 62 -25.69 18.49 21.46
N LYS A 63 -26.61 19.38 21.10
CA LYS A 63 -27.72 19.05 20.21
C LYS A 63 -27.15 18.73 18.81
N GLY A 64 -27.70 17.70 18.17
CA GLY A 64 -27.35 17.37 16.80
C GLY A 64 -28.04 18.26 15.77
N ASP A 65 -27.66 18.05 14.53
CA ASP A 65 -28.15 18.72 13.34
C ASP A 65 -28.54 17.70 12.24
N ARG A 66 -29.31 18.16 11.27
CA ARG A 66 -29.67 17.37 10.09
C ARG A 66 -29.24 18.14 8.85
N VAL A 67 -28.39 17.53 8.04
CA VAL A 67 -27.79 18.16 6.88
C VAL A 67 -27.83 17.20 5.69
N ARG A 68 -28.36 17.66 4.54
CA ARG A 68 -28.05 17.04 3.24
C ARG A 68 -26.75 17.65 2.76
N TYR A 69 -25.80 16.81 2.41
CA TYR A 69 -24.51 17.26 1.91
C TYR A 69 -24.17 16.54 0.62
N GLN A 70 -23.95 17.35 -0.41
CA GLN A 70 -23.48 16.92 -1.71
C GLN A 70 -22.08 17.48 -1.95
N SER A 71 -21.14 16.62 -2.36
CA SER A 71 -19.80 17.05 -2.76
C SER A 71 -19.75 17.44 -4.23
N ASP A 72 -18.73 18.21 -4.59
CA ASP A 72 -18.27 18.24 -5.98
C ASP A 72 -17.68 16.89 -6.40
N ILE A 73 -17.41 16.76 -7.70
CA ILE A 73 -16.69 15.62 -8.27
C ILE A 73 -15.19 15.88 -8.11
N LEU A 74 -14.55 15.10 -7.24
CA LEU A 74 -13.19 15.35 -6.77
C LEU A 74 -12.27 14.21 -7.14
N ASP A 75 -10.97 14.50 -7.26
CA ASP A 75 -9.98 13.43 -7.36
C ASP A 75 -9.85 12.67 -6.03
N PHE A 76 -9.12 11.54 -6.07
CA PHE A 76 -8.93 10.68 -4.91
C PHE A 76 -8.35 11.43 -3.68
N HIS A 77 -7.35 12.29 -3.89
CA HIS A 77 -6.65 12.97 -2.81
C HIS A 77 -7.50 14.09 -2.21
N GLN A 78 -8.21 14.85 -3.04
CA GLN A 78 -9.13 15.89 -2.62
C GLN A 78 -10.29 15.29 -1.80
N MET A 79 -10.88 14.19 -2.27
CA MET A 79 -11.93 13.51 -1.52
C MET A 79 -11.40 12.94 -0.20
N SER A 80 -10.22 12.32 -0.20
CA SER A 80 -9.57 11.85 1.02
C SER A 80 -9.35 12.99 2.02
N GLU A 81 -8.89 14.15 1.56
CA GLU A 81 -8.67 15.33 2.42
C GLU A 81 -9.98 15.84 3.02
N ASN A 82 -11.08 15.84 2.24
CA ASN A 82 -12.41 16.19 2.73
C ASN A 82 -12.89 15.27 3.85
N PHE A 83 -12.65 13.95 3.72
CA PHE A 83 -12.97 12.99 4.78
C PHE A 83 -12.09 13.18 6.02
N ASN A 84 -10.80 13.51 5.85
CA ASN A 84 -9.91 13.75 6.98
C ASN A 84 -10.29 15.01 7.77
N LYS A 85 -10.64 16.10 7.08
CA LYS A 85 -11.09 17.36 7.70
C LYS A 85 -12.31 17.18 8.60
N LYS A 86 -13.26 16.32 8.21
CA LYS A 86 -14.48 16.02 8.99
C LYS A 86 -14.20 15.37 10.34
N CYS A 87 -13.02 14.80 10.55
CA CYS A 87 -12.66 14.07 11.77
C CYS A 87 -11.44 14.70 12.47
N SER A 88 -11.20 15.99 12.23
CA SER A 88 -10.06 16.76 12.77
C SER A 88 -8.68 16.21 12.38
N GLY A 89 -8.59 15.46 11.28
CA GLY A 89 -7.34 14.89 10.76
C GLY A 89 -6.69 15.77 9.68
N PRO A 90 -5.37 16.05 9.75
CA PRO A 90 -4.67 16.73 8.67
C PRO A 90 -4.26 15.76 7.54
N GLY A 91 -4.14 16.29 6.31
CA GLY A 91 -3.39 15.65 5.22
C GLY A 91 -4.21 14.85 4.20
N LYS A 92 -3.48 14.24 3.26
CA LYS A 92 -4.01 13.58 2.04
C LYS A 92 -4.04 12.05 2.10
N ILE A 93 -3.61 11.47 3.23
CA ILE A 93 -3.58 10.02 3.42
C ILE A 93 -5.00 9.58 3.79
N PRO A 94 -5.61 8.64 3.07
CA PRO A 94 -6.98 8.22 3.36
C PRO A 94 -7.08 7.54 4.72
N ASN A 95 -8.09 7.87 5.51
CA ASN A 95 -8.44 7.14 6.72
C ASN A 95 -9.28 5.89 6.41
N GLY A 96 -9.49 5.05 7.42
CA GLY A 96 -10.25 3.81 7.29
C GLY A 96 -11.73 4.03 6.99
N TYR A 97 -12.32 5.15 7.44
CA TYR A 97 -13.70 5.49 7.12
C TYR A 97 -13.89 5.83 5.63
N PHE A 98 -12.99 6.62 5.04
CA PHE A 98 -12.96 6.86 3.60
C PHE A 98 -12.83 5.56 2.80
N ASN A 99 -11.90 4.69 3.22
CA ASN A 99 -11.70 3.39 2.58
C ASN A 99 -12.96 2.52 2.64
N ALA A 100 -13.63 2.48 3.79
CA ALA A 100 -14.86 1.72 4.00
C ALA A 100 -16.01 2.27 3.14
N MET A 101 -16.19 3.60 3.11
CA MET A 101 -17.25 4.24 2.33
C MET A 101 -17.14 3.91 0.85
N PHE A 102 -15.97 4.06 0.23
CA PHE A 102 -15.78 3.78 -1.21
C PHE A 102 -15.42 2.30 -1.54
N ALA A 103 -15.48 1.42 -0.54
CA ALA A 103 -15.14 0.00 -0.63
C ALA A 103 -13.76 -0.26 -1.29
N PHE A 104 -12.74 0.48 -0.86
CA PHE A 104 -11.36 0.24 -1.30
C PHE A 104 -10.77 -0.97 -0.58
N GLN A 105 -10.38 -2.00 -1.35
CA GLN A 105 -9.95 -3.31 -0.83
C GLN A 105 -8.57 -3.74 -1.32
N SER A 106 -7.84 -2.91 -2.07
CA SER A 106 -6.59 -3.32 -2.73
C SER A 106 -5.41 -3.59 -1.77
N GLY A 107 -5.55 -3.24 -0.48
CA GLY A 107 -4.46 -3.30 0.50
C GLY A 107 -3.39 -2.22 0.30
N SER A 108 -3.51 -1.37 -0.72
CA SER A 108 -2.62 -0.24 -1.01
C SER A 108 -3.42 0.93 -1.57
N TRP A 109 -3.60 1.97 -0.75
CA TRP A 109 -4.32 3.16 -1.20
C TRP A 109 -3.68 3.83 -2.42
N ALA A 110 -2.39 3.63 -2.66
CA ALA A 110 -1.70 4.12 -3.85
C ALA A 110 -2.22 3.45 -5.12
N THR A 111 -2.51 2.14 -5.06
CA THR A 111 -3.13 1.39 -6.16
C THR A 111 -4.57 1.85 -6.37
N ASP A 112 -5.33 2.05 -5.29
CA ASP A 112 -6.69 2.58 -5.36
C ASP A 112 -6.74 3.99 -6.01
N ALA A 113 -5.84 4.87 -5.58
CA ALA A 113 -5.66 6.20 -6.16
C ALA A 113 -5.18 6.15 -7.63
N ALA A 114 -4.33 5.18 -7.97
CA ALA A 114 -3.86 5.00 -9.33
C ALA A 114 -4.98 4.54 -10.27
N ASN A 115 -5.97 3.80 -9.77
CA ASN A 115 -7.08 3.28 -10.56
C ASN A 115 -8.33 4.19 -10.55
N THR A 116 -8.43 5.11 -9.58
CA THR A 116 -9.57 6.02 -9.44
C THR A 116 -9.31 7.33 -10.19
N LYS A 117 -10.29 7.79 -10.96
CA LYS A 117 -10.28 9.08 -11.66
C LYS A 117 -10.96 10.15 -10.81
N TYR A 118 -12.24 9.95 -10.53
CA TYR A 118 -13.06 10.87 -9.73
C TYR A 118 -13.97 10.13 -8.75
N LEU A 119 -14.32 10.84 -7.68
CA LEU A 119 -15.21 10.42 -6.62
C LEU A 119 -16.25 11.51 -6.37
N GLY A 120 -17.47 11.10 -6.00
CA GLY A 120 -18.55 12.00 -5.61
C GLY A 120 -19.42 11.38 -4.51
N LEU A 121 -20.08 12.22 -3.72
CA LEU A 121 -21.04 11.77 -2.72
C LEU A 121 -22.21 12.73 -2.57
N ASP A 122 -23.40 12.20 -2.35
CA ASP A 122 -24.60 12.93 -1.93
C ASP A 122 -25.28 12.12 -0.83
N GLY A 123 -25.54 12.73 0.32
CA GLY A 123 -26.13 12.01 1.44
C GLY A 123 -26.77 12.88 2.49
N TYR A 124 -27.71 12.28 3.21
CA TYR A 124 -28.27 12.84 4.42
C TYR A 124 -27.49 12.35 5.64
N PHE A 125 -27.07 13.29 6.47
CA PHE A 125 -26.44 13.06 7.75
C PHE A 125 -27.36 13.62 8.83
N ILE A 126 -27.84 12.75 9.70
CA ILE A 126 -28.79 13.06 10.77
C ILE A 126 -28.06 12.79 12.08
N VAL A 127 -27.53 13.84 12.68
CA VAL A 127 -26.97 13.79 14.02
C VAL A 127 -28.10 14.09 15.00
N LEU A 128 -28.35 13.17 15.93
CA LEU A 128 -29.33 13.38 17.00
C LEU A 128 -28.69 14.18 18.14
N PHE A 129 -27.46 13.81 18.49
CA PHE A 129 -26.64 14.50 19.49
C PHE A 129 -25.15 14.17 19.28
N ASN A 130 -24.30 15.02 19.84
CA ASN A 130 -22.85 14.84 19.85
C ASN A 130 -22.38 14.76 21.30
N VAL A 131 -21.57 13.75 21.63
CA VAL A 131 -20.87 13.70 22.92
C VAL A 131 -19.39 13.95 22.68
N HIS A 132 -18.78 14.85 23.44
CA HIS A 132 -17.38 15.22 23.26
C HIS A 132 -16.69 15.54 24.60
N LEU A 133 -15.36 15.51 24.57
CA LEU A 133 -14.50 15.93 25.68
C LEU A 133 -14.30 17.45 25.63
N ASP A 134 -14.72 18.13 26.69
CA ASP A 134 -14.46 19.55 26.93
C ASP A 134 -13.51 19.70 28.11
N ARG A 135 -12.26 19.29 27.89
CA ARG A 135 -11.17 19.45 28.84
C ARG A 135 -9.93 19.93 28.12
N TYR A 136 -9.35 21.01 28.62
CA TYR A 136 -8.08 21.53 28.13
C TYR A 136 -7.17 21.91 29.30
N PRO A 137 -5.92 21.39 29.37
CA PRO A 137 -5.33 20.40 28.45
C PRO A 137 -5.82 18.97 28.70
N LEU A 138 -5.85 18.15 27.63
CA LEU A 138 -5.98 16.70 27.76
C LEU A 138 -4.62 16.08 28.13
N ILE A 139 -4.61 15.22 29.14
CA ILE A 139 -3.39 14.60 29.68
C ILE A 139 -3.53 13.09 29.55
N LEU A 140 -2.50 12.44 29.00
CA LEU A 140 -2.41 10.97 28.94
C LEU A 140 -2.20 10.37 30.33
N SER A 141 -2.76 9.19 30.57
CA SER A 141 -2.46 8.42 31.78
C SER A 141 -0.97 8.05 31.86
N ASP A 142 -0.46 7.90 33.08
CA ASP A 142 0.95 7.57 33.28
C ASP A 142 1.30 6.18 32.71
N GLU A 143 0.36 5.24 32.67
CA GLU A 143 0.54 3.94 32.00
C GLU A 143 0.89 4.12 30.51
N VAL A 144 0.14 4.97 29.81
CA VAL A 144 0.36 5.21 28.36
C VAL A 144 1.68 5.94 28.15
N ARG A 145 1.99 6.93 28.99
CA ARG A 145 3.25 7.70 28.92
C ARG A 145 4.47 6.80 29.15
N ASN A 146 4.39 5.92 30.14
CA ASN A 146 5.47 4.99 30.48
C ASN A 146 5.63 3.86 29.46
N ALA A 147 4.60 3.60 28.65
CA ALA A 147 4.64 2.61 27.58
C ALA A 147 5.33 3.09 26.30
N VAL A 148 5.66 4.38 26.19
CA VAL A 148 6.36 4.93 25.02
C VAL A 148 7.80 4.40 24.97
N PRO A 149 8.20 3.66 23.92
CA PRO A 149 9.57 3.14 23.81
C PRO A 149 10.57 4.28 23.66
N SER A 150 11.66 4.24 24.43
CA SER A 150 12.70 5.30 24.42
C SER A 150 13.63 5.24 23.20
N THR A 151 13.71 4.08 22.54
CA THR A 151 14.54 3.80 21.35
C THR A 151 13.68 3.31 20.19
N TRP A 152 14.28 3.21 19.00
CA TRP A 152 13.65 2.52 17.86
C TRP A 152 13.64 1.00 18.10
N ASP A 153 12.60 0.52 18.78
CA ASP A 153 12.33 -0.90 19.04
C ASP A 153 11.06 -1.31 18.26
N PRO A 154 11.20 -1.96 17.07
CA PRO A 154 10.07 -2.29 16.22
C PRO A 154 8.98 -3.14 16.91
N PRO A 155 9.31 -4.23 17.65
CA PRO A 155 8.31 -4.95 18.45
C PRO A 155 7.59 -4.08 19.49
N ALA A 156 8.30 -3.24 20.25
CA ALA A 156 7.66 -2.40 21.26
C ALA A 156 6.75 -1.31 20.65
N LEU A 157 7.18 -0.71 19.53
CA LEU A 157 6.40 0.27 18.78
C LEU A 157 5.14 -0.36 18.17
N ALA A 158 5.25 -1.55 17.59
CA ALA A 158 4.11 -2.30 17.05
C ALA A 158 3.10 -2.63 18.15
N ARG A 159 3.55 -3.15 19.30
CA ARG A 159 2.69 -3.42 20.47
C ARG A 159 1.99 -2.16 20.99
N PHE A 160 2.68 -1.02 21.01
CA PHE A 160 2.08 0.25 21.41
C PHE A 160 0.91 0.63 20.48
N ILE A 161 1.13 0.59 19.17
CA ILE A 161 0.12 0.93 18.16
C ILE A 161 -1.05 -0.06 18.20
N GLU A 162 -0.77 -1.35 18.37
CA GLU A 162 -1.81 -2.37 18.48
C GLU A 162 -2.69 -2.17 19.72
N LYS A 163 -2.08 -1.92 20.88
CA LYS A 163 -2.74 -1.76 22.19
C LYS A 163 -3.52 -0.44 22.30
N TYR A 164 -2.88 0.69 21.96
CA TYR A 164 -3.43 2.02 22.19
C TYR A 164 -3.99 2.70 20.94
N GLY A 165 -3.73 2.16 19.75
CA GLY A 165 -4.09 2.81 18.49
C GLY A 165 -3.17 3.96 18.12
N THR A 166 -3.60 4.75 17.13
CA THR A 166 -2.84 5.89 16.61
C THR A 166 -3.40 7.24 17.08
N HIS A 167 -4.69 7.27 17.41
CA HIS A 167 -5.43 8.47 17.79
C HIS A 167 -6.30 8.22 19.01
N ILE A 168 -6.77 9.30 19.63
CA ILE A 168 -7.71 9.27 20.76
C ILE A 168 -9.03 9.88 20.31
N ILE A 169 -10.12 9.21 20.68
CA ILE A 169 -11.49 9.68 20.40
C ILE A 169 -11.81 10.82 21.36
N VAL A 170 -12.10 11.99 20.82
CA VAL A 170 -12.51 13.18 21.61
C VAL A 170 -13.95 13.59 21.36
N GLY A 171 -14.58 13.11 20.29
CA GLY A 171 -15.97 13.39 19.95
C GLY A 171 -16.61 12.22 19.21
N ILE A 172 -17.90 11.99 19.44
CA ILE A 172 -18.72 10.99 18.76
C ILE A 172 -20.10 11.57 18.46
N SER A 173 -20.51 11.47 17.19
CA SER A 173 -21.85 11.85 16.73
C SER A 173 -22.74 10.63 16.59
N ILE A 174 -23.90 10.65 17.24
CA ILE A 174 -24.87 9.55 17.23
C ILE A 174 -26.08 9.95 16.38
N GLY A 175 -26.50 9.06 15.48
CA GLY A 175 -27.69 9.26 14.66
C GLY A 175 -27.75 8.30 13.47
N GLY A 176 -27.96 8.81 12.26
CA GLY A 176 -28.04 8.02 11.04
C GLY A 176 -27.51 8.75 9.82
N GLN A 177 -27.01 8.00 8.85
CA GLN A 177 -26.63 8.50 7.53
C GLN A 177 -27.13 7.59 6.41
N ASP A 178 -27.48 8.19 5.29
CA ASP A 178 -27.91 7.53 4.06
C ASP A 178 -27.24 8.25 2.89
N VAL A 179 -26.26 7.59 2.27
CA VAL A 179 -25.30 8.23 1.37
C VAL A 179 -25.19 7.45 0.06
N ILE A 180 -25.32 8.14 -1.06
CA ILE A 180 -24.94 7.67 -2.39
C ILE A 180 -23.50 8.09 -2.66
N LEU A 181 -22.71 7.15 -3.14
CA LEU A 181 -21.31 7.31 -3.46
C LEU A 181 -21.11 6.93 -4.92
N MET A 182 -20.34 7.74 -5.62
CA MET A 182 -19.98 7.53 -7.02
C MET A 182 -18.48 7.40 -7.13
N LYS A 183 -18.03 6.35 -7.83
CA LYS A 183 -16.62 6.05 -8.08
C LYS A 183 -16.38 5.82 -9.56
N GLN A 184 -15.54 6.64 -10.17
CA GLN A 184 -15.15 6.51 -11.57
C GLN A 184 -13.72 5.95 -11.69
N SER A 185 -13.56 4.89 -12.48
CA SER A 185 -12.26 4.33 -12.87
C SER A 185 -11.56 5.22 -13.92
N LYS A 186 -10.22 5.21 -13.95
CA LYS A 186 -9.44 5.87 -15.01
C LYS A 186 -9.68 5.34 -16.42
N SER A 187 -10.25 4.14 -16.55
CA SER A 187 -10.67 3.60 -17.84
C SER A 187 -11.92 4.29 -18.42
N SER A 188 -12.62 5.10 -17.63
CA SER A 188 -13.86 5.78 -18.04
C SER A 188 -13.59 7.18 -18.60
N ASN A 189 -14.31 7.52 -19.67
CA ASN A 189 -14.20 8.80 -20.38
C ASN A 189 -15.32 9.80 -20.03
N LEU A 190 -16.16 9.51 -19.03
CA LEU A 190 -17.20 10.46 -18.60
C LEU A 190 -16.58 11.74 -18.03
N GLU A 191 -17.20 12.87 -18.36
CA GLU A 191 -16.80 14.20 -17.91
C GLU A 191 -17.32 14.48 -16.48
N PRO A 192 -16.60 15.27 -15.67
CA PRO A 192 -17.03 15.61 -14.30
C PRO A 192 -18.43 16.24 -14.22
N SER A 193 -18.83 17.05 -15.20
CA SER A 193 -20.16 17.67 -15.24
C SER A 193 -21.28 16.64 -15.41
N GLN A 194 -21.06 15.62 -16.23
CA GLN A 194 -22.02 14.52 -16.42
C GLN A 194 -22.15 13.71 -15.14
N LEU A 195 -21.03 13.42 -14.47
CA LEU A 195 -21.03 12.71 -13.19
C LEU A 195 -21.75 13.50 -12.10
N LYS A 196 -21.57 14.83 -12.07
CA LYS A 196 -22.24 15.71 -11.12
C LYS A 196 -23.76 15.67 -11.32
N ASN A 197 -24.23 15.86 -12.56
CA ASN A 197 -25.66 15.81 -12.87
C ASN A 197 -26.26 14.42 -12.54
N GLN A 198 -25.54 13.34 -12.86
CA GLN A 198 -25.98 11.98 -12.51
C GLN A 198 -26.07 11.76 -11.00
N LEU A 199 -25.13 12.30 -10.22
CA LEU A 199 -25.16 12.21 -8.77
C LEU A 199 -26.34 13.01 -8.20
N GLU A 200 -26.63 14.19 -8.74
CA GLU A 200 -27.78 15.03 -8.39
C GLU A 200 -29.10 14.32 -8.68
N ASP A 201 -29.26 13.78 -9.90
CA ASP A 201 -30.46 13.06 -10.30
C ASP A 201 -30.70 11.83 -9.39
N LEU A 202 -29.65 11.05 -9.11
CA LEU A 202 -29.75 9.87 -8.23
C LEU A 202 -30.09 10.29 -6.79
N GLY A 203 -29.47 11.36 -6.29
CA GLY A 203 -29.75 11.92 -4.97
C GLY A 203 -31.19 12.38 -4.85
N ASP A 204 -31.68 13.16 -5.80
CA ASP A 204 -33.05 13.68 -5.80
C ASP A 204 -34.07 12.57 -5.95
N GLN A 205 -33.84 11.58 -6.79
CA GLN A 205 -34.75 10.45 -6.87
C GLN A 205 -34.79 9.68 -5.53
N LEU A 206 -33.64 9.39 -4.91
CA LEU A 206 -33.57 8.64 -3.65
C LEU A 206 -34.21 9.40 -2.49
N PHE A 207 -33.90 10.69 -2.36
CA PHE A 207 -34.25 11.47 -1.17
C PHE A 207 -35.60 12.20 -1.28
N ASN A 208 -36.07 12.54 -2.48
CA ASN A 208 -37.38 13.17 -2.67
C ASN A 208 -38.53 12.15 -2.83
N GLY A 209 -38.23 10.85 -2.75
CA GLY A 209 -39.24 9.79 -2.78
C GLY A 209 -39.79 9.45 -4.17
N ALA A 210 -39.14 9.91 -5.24
CA ALA A 210 -39.49 9.57 -6.63
C ALA A 210 -38.80 8.28 -7.12
N CYS A 211 -37.85 7.73 -6.36
CA CYS A 211 -37.13 6.50 -6.69
C CYS A 211 -37.99 5.25 -6.50
N THR A 212 -38.06 4.43 -7.56
CA THR A 212 -38.27 2.99 -7.50
C THR A 212 -37.00 2.20 -7.15
N PHE A 213 -35.83 2.84 -6.97
CA PHE A 213 -34.58 2.16 -6.59
C PHE A 213 -34.65 1.57 -5.17
N SER A 214 -35.18 0.36 -5.07
CA SER A 214 -35.00 -0.51 -3.93
C SER A 214 -33.74 -1.34 -4.14
N PRO A 215 -32.85 -1.49 -3.14
CA PRO A 215 -31.77 -2.49 -3.17
C PRO A 215 -32.27 -3.91 -3.45
N HIS A 216 -33.57 -4.17 -3.22
CA HIS A 216 -34.23 -5.46 -3.45
C HIS A 216 -34.92 -5.60 -4.82
N GLN A 217 -35.13 -4.51 -5.58
CA GLN A 217 -35.74 -4.57 -6.92
C GLN A 217 -34.82 -5.12 -8.02
N LEU A 218 -33.59 -5.47 -7.65
CA LEU A 218 -32.72 -6.33 -8.46
C LEU A 218 -33.33 -7.72 -8.75
N LYS A 219 -34.39 -8.12 -8.04
CA LYS A 219 -34.92 -9.48 -8.07
C LYS A 219 -36.17 -9.72 -8.93
N ASN A 220 -36.95 -8.72 -9.30
CA ASN A 220 -38.19 -8.98 -10.06
C ASN A 220 -38.38 -7.96 -11.19
N LYS A 221 -38.19 -8.43 -12.43
CA LYS A 221 -38.78 -7.81 -13.61
C LYS A 221 -40.29 -7.87 -13.47
N ASP A 222 -40.94 -6.71 -13.58
CA ASP A 222 -42.11 -6.47 -14.44
C ASP A 222 -42.90 -5.25 -13.95
N HIS A 223 -42.78 -4.11 -14.65
CA HIS A 223 -43.87 -3.55 -15.46
C HIS A 223 -43.53 -2.17 -16.02
N LYS A 224 -43.92 -2.01 -17.29
CA LYS A 224 -43.64 -0.93 -18.22
C LYS A 224 -44.35 0.36 -17.82
N ASN A 225 -43.65 1.48 -17.95
CA ASN A 225 -44.24 2.69 -18.54
C ASN A 225 -43.22 3.39 -19.44
N LYS A 226 -43.68 3.67 -20.67
CA LYS A 226 -42.95 4.19 -21.82
C LYS A 226 -42.33 5.55 -21.50
N THR A 227 -40.99 5.65 -21.48
CA THR A 227 -40.13 6.56 -22.26
C THR A 227 -38.66 6.29 -21.91
N LEU A 228 -38.13 5.10 -22.17
CA LEU A 228 -36.69 4.80 -22.04
C LEU A 228 -36.39 3.55 -22.90
N SER A 229 -36.16 3.71 -24.20
CA SER A 229 -35.85 2.58 -25.09
C SER A 229 -34.35 2.30 -25.28
N ASP A 230 -33.46 3.07 -24.64
CA ASP A 230 -32.00 2.85 -24.70
C ASP A 230 -31.35 2.48 -23.35
N PHE A 231 -32.14 2.32 -22.28
CA PHE A 231 -31.61 2.23 -20.91
C PHE A 231 -31.80 0.87 -20.22
N ASP A 232 -32.39 -0.12 -20.89
CA ASP A 232 -32.71 -1.44 -20.32
C ASP A 232 -31.63 -2.53 -20.53
N SER A 233 -30.42 -2.19 -21.00
CA SER A 233 -29.34 -3.18 -21.27
C SER A 233 -28.10 -3.02 -20.36
N ILE A 234 -28.21 -2.27 -19.27
CA ILE A 234 -27.04 -1.85 -18.46
C ILE A 234 -26.90 -2.62 -17.12
N PHE A 235 -27.84 -3.50 -16.77
CA PHE A 235 -27.88 -4.09 -15.43
C PHE A 235 -27.94 -5.63 -15.47
N ASP A 236 -26.78 -6.26 -15.28
CA ASP A 236 -26.67 -7.62 -14.74
C ASP A 236 -25.84 -7.55 -13.45
N PRO A 237 -26.30 -8.11 -12.32
CA PRO A 237 -25.53 -8.08 -11.07
C PRO A 237 -25.31 -9.48 -10.47
N GLU A 238 -24.07 -9.75 -10.05
CA GLU A 238 -23.80 -10.59 -8.89
C GLU A 238 -23.73 -9.69 -7.64
N PRO A 239 -24.64 -9.81 -6.66
CA PRO A 239 -24.61 -8.98 -5.46
C PRO A 239 -23.72 -9.58 -4.36
N MET A 240 -22.74 -8.81 -3.87
CA MET A 240 -22.16 -9.03 -2.53
C MET A 240 -22.74 -8.00 -1.56
N ILE A 241 -23.61 -8.46 -0.65
CA ILE A 241 -24.10 -7.66 0.48
C ILE A 241 -23.15 -7.89 1.66
N PHE A 242 -22.48 -6.84 2.11
CA PHE A 242 -21.76 -6.84 3.40
C PHE A 242 -22.00 -5.50 4.09
N ASN A 243 -22.46 -5.49 5.35
CA ASN A 243 -22.60 -4.28 6.19
C ASN A 243 -23.39 -3.08 5.61
N GLY A 244 -24.50 -3.32 4.91
CA GLY A 244 -25.37 -2.23 4.42
C GLY A 244 -24.91 -1.55 3.13
N PHE A 245 -23.98 -2.17 2.40
CA PHE A 245 -23.54 -1.73 1.08
C PHE A 245 -24.33 -2.42 -0.03
N SER A 246 -24.82 -1.63 -0.98
CA SER A 246 -25.29 -2.07 -2.31
C SER A 246 -24.38 -1.42 -3.34
N SER A 247 -23.82 -2.20 -4.28
CA SER A 247 -22.95 -1.69 -5.33
C SER A 247 -23.38 -2.25 -6.68
N THR A 248 -23.43 -1.37 -7.69
CA THR A 248 -23.55 -1.78 -9.10
C THR A 248 -22.41 -1.17 -9.90
N THR A 249 -21.82 -1.97 -10.77
CA THR A 249 -20.76 -1.54 -11.70
C THR A 249 -21.31 -1.57 -13.12
N PRO A 250 -21.79 -0.44 -13.69
CA PRO A 250 -22.07 -0.37 -15.11
C PRO A 250 -20.82 -0.66 -15.94
N LYS A 251 -21.04 -1.20 -17.15
CA LYS A 251 -20.01 -1.59 -18.14
C LYS A 251 -19.04 -0.46 -18.55
N ASN A 252 -19.26 0.78 -18.09
CA ASN A 252 -18.52 1.99 -18.47
C ASN A 252 -17.45 2.43 -17.44
N GLY A 253 -17.08 1.57 -16.48
CA GLY A 253 -16.06 1.88 -15.48
C GLY A 253 -16.51 2.88 -14.40
N LEU A 254 -17.82 3.08 -14.27
CA LEU A 254 -18.45 3.82 -13.18
C LEU A 254 -18.97 2.81 -12.15
N SER A 255 -18.97 3.15 -10.87
CA SER A 255 -19.58 2.36 -9.81
C SER A 255 -20.39 3.29 -8.93
N VAL A 256 -21.65 2.93 -8.69
CA VAL A 256 -22.54 3.62 -7.77
C VAL A 256 -22.76 2.72 -6.58
N MET A 257 -22.66 3.29 -5.39
CA MET A 257 -22.79 2.58 -4.13
C MET A 257 -23.71 3.33 -3.19
N CYS A 258 -24.57 2.61 -2.47
CA CYS A 258 -25.34 3.18 -1.37
C CYS A 258 -24.76 2.67 -0.04
N SER A 259 -24.59 3.58 0.91
CA SER A 259 -24.10 3.30 2.26
C SER A 259 -25.06 3.87 3.29
N LYS A 260 -25.71 2.99 4.06
CA LYS A 260 -26.56 3.35 5.20
C LYS A 260 -25.88 2.98 6.51
N ARG A 261 -26.01 3.83 7.53
CA ARG A 261 -25.58 3.55 8.91
C ARG A 261 -26.53 4.21 9.89
N GLY A 262 -26.89 3.51 10.96
CA GLY A 262 -28.02 3.92 11.82
C GLY A 262 -29.36 3.80 11.09
N GLY A 263 -30.45 3.78 11.85
CA GLY A 263 -31.77 3.38 11.36
C GLY A 263 -31.85 1.90 11.01
N ASP A 264 -33.00 1.49 10.49
CA ASP A 264 -33.21 0.16 9.95
C ASP A 264 -32.55 0.04 8.57
N LEU A 265 -31.49 -0.78 8.49
CA LEU A 265 -30.74 -1.01 7.25
C LEU A 265 -31.52 -1.83 6.21
N THR A 266 -32.65 -2.44 6.60
CA THR A 266 -33.51 -3.20 5.69
C THR A 266 -34.58 -2.35 5.00
N SER A 267 -34.73 -1.09 5.44
CA SER A 267 -35.70 -0.15 4.87
C SER A 267 -35.46 0.07 3.38
N THR A 268 -36.55 0.08 2.61
CA THR A 268 -36.48 0.11 1.14
C THR A 268 -36.36 1.52 0.58
N SER A 269 -36.89 2.51 1.30
CA SER A 269 -36.85 3.93 0.91
C SER A 269 -36.14 4.80 1.96
N HIS A 270 -35.72 6.00 1.53
CA HIS A 270 -35.17 6.99 2.44
C HIS A 270 -36.19 7.43 3.50
N CYS A 271 -37.45 7.63 3.12
CA CYS A 271 -38.52 8.09 4.02
C CYS A 271 -38.82 7.07 5.12
N GLU A 272 -38.88 5.78 4.79
CA GLU A 272 -39.03 4.71 5.79
C GLU A 272 -37.83 4.69 6.74
N TRP A 273 -36.62 4.69 6.18
CA TRP A 273 -35.37 4.71 6.95
C TRP A 273 -35.31 5.89 7.92
N LEU A 274 -35.68 7.09 7.45
CA LEU A 274 -35.65 8.34 8.21
C LEU A 274 -36.46 8.25 9.52
N LEU A 275 -37.62 7.59 9.49
CA LEU A 275 -38.48 7.42 10.66
C LEU A 275 -37.87 6.49 11.73
N THR A 276 -36.96 5.60 11.33
CA THR A 276 -36.31 4.63 12.22
C THR A 276 -35.03 5.15 12.88
N VAL A 277 -34.45 6.24 12.38
CA VAL A 277 -33.17 6.78 12.92
C VAL A 277 -33.24 7.12 14.42
N PRO A 278 -34.30 7.77 14.94
CA PRO A 278 -34.38 8.08 16.38
C PRO A 278 -34.44 6.83 17.28
N SER A 279 -35.07 5.74 16.82
CA SER A 279 -35.23 4.51 17.60
C SER A 279 -34.05 3.54 17.47
N MET A 280 -33.33 3.59 16.33
CA MET A 280 -32.21 2.71 16.01
C MET A 280 -30.94 3.49 15.57
N PRO A 281 -30.46 4.49 16.34
CA PRO A 281 -29.29 5.25 15.92
C PRO A 281 -27.99 4.40 15.96
N ASP A 282 -26.94 4.89 15.30
CA ASP A 282 -25.58 4.36 15.38
C ASP A 282 -24.56 5.52 15.38
N ALA A 283 -23.28 5.23 15.62
CA ALA A 283 -22.20 6.21 15.55
C ALA A 283 -21.81 6.51 14.09
N ILE A 284 -22.08 7.75 13.65
CA ILE A 284 -21.91 8.16 12.24
C ILE A 284 -20.68 9.04 12.02
N SER A 285 -20.19 9.74 13.05
CA SER A 285 -18.97 10.56 12.98
C SER A 285 -18.16 10.44 14.27
N PHE A 286 -16.85 10.66 14.14
CA PHE A 286 -15.87 10.62 15.21
C PHE A 286 -14.87 11.75 15.04
N ASP A 287 -14.48 12.38 16.15
CA ASP A 287 -13.41 13.36 16.22
C ASP A 287 -12.20 12.78 16.94
N PHE A 288 -11.02 13.06 16.40
CA PHE A 288 -9.78 12.47 16.85
C PHE A 288 -8.70 13.50 17.14
N ILE A 289 -7.82 13.16 18.09
CA ILE A 289 -6.53 13.84 18.27
C ILE A 289 -5.41 12.79 18.18
N PRO A 290 -4.30 13.04 17.46
CA PRO A 290 -3.17 12.11 17.42
C PRO A 290 -2.62 11.86 18.83
N ILE A 291 -2.39 10.60 19.19
CA ILE A 291 -1.90 10.25 20.54
C ILE A 291 -0.55 10.94 20.85
N THR A 292 0.28 11.12 19.83
CA THR A 292 1.59 11.77 19.93
C THR A 292 1.52 13.26 20.22
N SER A 293 0.39 13.92 19.91
CA SER A 293 0.16 15.34 20.23
C SER A 293 -0.01 15.55 21.74
N LEU A 294 -0.49 14.54 22.48
CA LEU A 294 -0.67 14.61 23.93
C LEU A 294 0.58 14.19 24.72
N ILE A 295 1.62 13.68 24.04
CA ILE A 295 2.89 13.33 24.69
C ILE A 295 3.69 14.63 24.95
N PRO A 296 4.10 14.92 26.19
CA PRO A 296 4.86 16.14 26.51
C PRO A 296 6.13 16.29 25.66
N PRO A 297 6.50 17.52 25.27
CA PRO A 297 7.80 17.80 24.66
C PRO A 297 8.95 17.29 25.54
N GLY A 298 10.01 16.78 24.92
CA GLY A 298 11.17 16.23 25.64
C GLY A 298 11.01 14.79 26.17
N THR A 299 9.83 14.16 26.03
CA THR A 299 9.65 12.74 26.36
C THR A 299 10.57 11.88 25.46
N PRO A 300 11.49 11.08 26.03
CA PRO A 300 12.33 10.17 25.26
C PRO A 300 11.49 9.27 24.37
N GLY A 301 11.87 9.13 23.10
CA GLY A 301 11.17 8.23 22.17
C GLY A 301 9.90 8.75 21.51
N LYS A 302 9.39 9.93 21.88
CA LYS A 302 8.26 10.58 21.19
C LYS A 302 8.48 10.67 19.66
N GLY A 303 9.71 10.97 19.25
CA GLY A 303 10.09 11.03 17.83
C GLY A 303 9.97 9.69 17.12
N PHE A 304 10.44 8.60 17.75
CA PHE A 304 10.35 7.24 17.20
C PHE A 304 8.89 6.79 17.07
N LEU A 305 8.06 7.01 18.11
CA LEU A 305 6.64 6.68 18.06
C LEU A 305 5.90 7.46 16.98
N SER A 306 6.16 8.77 16.86
CA SER A 306 5.59 9.60 15.80
C SER A 306 5.98 9.08 14.41
N HIS A 307 7.26 8.73 14.22
CA HIS A 307 7.72 8.16 12.96
C HIS A 307 7.06 6.82 12.64
N ALA A 308 6.97 5.91 13.61
CA ALA A 308 6.33 4.60 13.44
C ALA A 308 4.83 4.72 13.10
N ILE A 309 4.08 5.58 13.80
CA ILE A 309 2.66 5.84 13.50
C ILE A 309 2.50 6.42 12.09
N ASN A 310 3.35 7.37 11.69
CA ASN A 310 3.30 7.94 10.35
C ASN A 310 3.56 6.89 9.26
N LEU A 311 4.53 6.01 9.47
CA LEU A 311 4.79 4.90 8.56
C LEU A 311 3.60 3.92 8.50
N TYR A 312 3.02 3.58 9.65
CA TYR A 312 1.84 2.72 9.73
C TYR A 312 0.64 3.30 8.99
N LEU A 313 0.28 4.57 9.24
CA LEU A 313 -0.84 5.23 8.58
C LEU A 313 -0.61 5.39 7.07
N ARG A 314 0.64 5.60 6.66
CA ARG A 314 1.02 5.79 5.26
C ARG A 314 1.02 4.51 4.46
N TYR A 315 1.59 3.42 4.97
CA TYR A 315 1.75 2.17 4.22
C TYR A 315 0.69 1.12 4.55
N LYS A 316 0.02 1.25 5.70
CA LYS A 316 -1.05 0.37 6.17
C LYS A 316 -0.70 -1.13 6.07
N PRO A 317 0.48 -1.58 6.56
CA PRO A 317 0.75 -3.00 6.67
C PRO A 317 -0.26 -3.65 7.63
N PRO A 318 -0.55 -4.96 7.51
CA PRO A 318 -1.32 -5.70 8.49
C PRO A 318 -0.73 -5.51 9.89
N ILE A 319 -1.59 -5.36 10.90
CA ILE A 319 -1.14 -5.06 12.27
C ILE A 319 -0.20 -6.15 12.83
N GLY A 320 -0.45 -7.42 12.50
CA GLY A 320 0.41 -8.54 12.91
C GLY A 320 1.80 -8.54 12.24
N ASP A 321 1.94 -7.85 11.11
CA ASP A 321 3.21 -7.72 10.39
C ASP A 321 3.94 -6.40 10.69
N LEU A 322 3.36 -5.54 11.55
CA LEU A 322 3.87 -4.19 11.78
C LEU A 322 5.29 -4.18 12.38
N GLU A 323 5.61 -5.13 13.26
CA GLU A 323 6.96 -5.25 13.82
C GLU A 323 8.01 -5.53 12.73
N TYR A 324 7.72 -6.49 11.84
CA TYR A 324 8.59 -6.83 10.70
C TYR A 324 8.69 -5.65 9.74
N PHE A 325 7.56 -5.01 9.46
CA PHE A 325 7.53 -3.84 8.59
C PHE A 325 8.43 -2.73 9.12
N LEU A 326 8.33 -2.37 10.41
CA LEU A 326 9.12 -1.32 11.04
C LEU A 326 10.62 -1.65 11.06
N ASP A 327 10.98 -2.92 11.30
CA ASP A 327 12.37 -3.41 11.27
C ASP A 327 13.00 -3.30 9.86
N PHE A 328 12.18 -3.37 8.81
CA PHE A 328 12.61 -3.24 7.40
C PHE A 328 12.65 -1.79 6.87
N GLN A 329 12.35 -0.79 7.72
CA GLN A 329 12.45 0.62 7.34
C GLN A 329 13.87 1.19 7.45
N ALA A 330 14.85 0.35 7.83
CA ALA A 330 16.26 0.72 7.80
C ALA A 330 16.74 1.15 6.40
N HIS A 331 17.82 1.94 6.37
CA HIS A 331 18.35 2.48 5.12
C HIS A 331 18.75 1.36 4.14
N LYS A 332 18.38 1.50 2.88
CA LYS A 332 18.69 0.51 1.82
C LYS A 332 19.94 0.93 1.06
N LEU A 333 20.88 0.01 0.92
CA LEU A 333 22.13 0.19 0.19
C LEU A 333 22.19 -0.79 -0.99
N TRP A 334 22.99 -0.43 -2.00
CA TRP A 334 23.35 -1.32 -3.09
C TRP A 334 24.77 -1.81 -2.89
N ALA A 335 24.98 -3.12 -3.03
CA ALA A 335 26.28 -3.75 -3.09
C ALA A 335 26.55 -4.26 -4.52
N PRO A 336 27.73 -3.98 -5.10
CA PRO A 336 28.76 -3.04 -4.62
C PRO A 336 28.27 -1.58 -4.60
N ILE A 337 28.83 -0.77 -3.70
CA ILE A 337 28.54 0.67 -3.65
C ILE A 337 29.25 1.33 -4.83
N HIS A 338 28.59 2.26 -5.52
CA HIS A 338 29.10 2.88 -6.75
C HIS A 338 30.48 3.55 -6.58
N ASN A 339 30.81 4.02 -5.37
CA ASN A 339 32.11 4.62 -5.03
C ASN A 339 33.23 3.60 -4.75
N ASP A 340 32.91 2.31 -4.53
CA ASP A 340 33.91 1.24 -4.37
C ASP A 340 34.42 0.71 -5.72
N LEU A 341 33.76 1.08 -6.83
CA LEU A 341 34.29 0.88 -8.16
C LEU A 341 35.40 1.91 -8.35
N SER A 342 36.66 1.51 -8.14
CA SER A 342 37.84 2.34 -8.29
C SER A 342 37.75 3.28 -9.51
N LEU A 343 37.39 4.55 -9.28
CA LEU A 343 37.47 5.64 -10.26
C LEU A 343 38.93 6.05 -10.52
N GLY A 344 39.89 5.42 -9.85
CA GLY A 344 41.32 5.56 -10.13
C GLY A 344 41.72 4.84 -11.41
N PRO A 345 42.84 5.24 -12.04
CA PRO A 345 43.42 4.57 -13.19
C PRO A 345 44.09 3.25 -12.76
N THR A 346 43.34 2.34 -12.12
CA THR A 346 43.79 0.96 -12.02
C THR A 346 43.67 0.36 -13.41
N THR A 347 44.82 0.12 -14.03
CA THR A 347 44.95 -0.70 -15.22
C THR A 347 44.37 -2.08 -14.92
N ASN A 348 43.07 -2.24 -15.18
CA ASN A 348 42.33 -3.51 -15.23
C ASN A 348 42.86 -4.42 -16.37
N ARG A 349 44.19 -4.56 -16.49
CA ARG A 349 44.89 -5.48 -17.40
C ARG A 349 45.00 -6.88 -16.80
N ALA A 350 44.75 -7.07 -15.51
CA ALA A 350 44.93 -8.35 -14.82
C ALA A 350 43.73 -9.32 -14.89
N ILE A 351 42.47 -8.82 -14.94
CA ILE A 351 41.28 -9.70 -14.95
C ILE A 351 40.74 -9.82 -16.38
N ARG A 352 41.03 -10.96 -17.03
CA ARG A 352 40.39 -11.33 -18.31
C ARG A 352 38.93 -11.69 -18.06
N ASN A 353 38.05 -10.70 -18.07
CA ASN A 353 36.61 -10.94 -17.99
C ASN A 353 36.14 -11.73 -19.22
N PRO A 354 35.34 -12.80 -19.05
CA PRO A 354 34.74 -13.50 -20.17
C PRO A 354 33.80 -12.55 -20.92
N ALA A 355 33.71 -12.74 -22.24
CA ALA A 355 32.88 -11.91 -23.11
C ALA A 355 31.80 -12.74 -23.79
N LEU A 356 30.60 -12.18 -23.84
CA LEU A 356 29.49 -12.65 -24.63
C LEU A 356 29.53 -11.92 -25.98
N ASN A 357 29.63 -12.69 -27.05
CA ASN A 357 29.52 -12.22 -28.42
C ASN A 357 28.08 -12.38 -28.90
N PHE A 358 27.54 -11.35 -29.56
CA PHE A 358 26.20 -11.40 -30.18
C PHE A 358 26.23 -11.77 -31.66
N ASN A 359 27.33 -11.45 -32.34
CA ASN A 359 27.61 -11.82 -33.74
C ASN A 359 29.14 -11.86 -33.98
N LEU A 360 29.59 -12.18 -35.20
CA LEU A 360 31.02 -12.44 -35.50
C LEU A 360 31.93 -11.20 -35.37
N MET A 361 31.44 -10.00 -35.74
CA MET A 361 32.23 -8.75 -35.76
C MET A 361 31.62 -7.58 -34.95
N GLY A 362 30.70 -7.87 -34.04
CA GLY A 362 29.95 -6.84 -33.31
C GLY A 362 30.41 -6.61 -31.88
N PRO A 363 29.63 -5.85 -31.10
CA PRO A 363 30.03 -5.44 -29.78
C PRO A 363 30.13 -6.63 -28.83
N LYS A 364 31.16 -6.63 -27.97
CA LYS A 364 31.36 -7.63 -26.93
C LYS A 364 30.81 -7.12 -25.60
N LEU A 365 29.98 -7.93 -24.95
CA LEU A 365 29.54 -7.68 -23.58
C LEU A 365 30.43 -8.47 -22.64
N TYR A 366 31.30 -7.78 -21.91
CA TYR A 366 32.13 -8.41 -20.89
C TYR A 366 31.26 -8.72 -19.67
N VAL A 367 31.56 -9.80 -18.95
CA VAL A 367 30.84 -10.18 -17.73
C VAL A 367 31.77 -10.04 -16.54
N ASN A 368 31.37 -9.23 -15.57
CA ASN A 368 32.04 -9.12 -14.28
C ASN A 368 31.71 -10.39 -13.47
N THR A 369 32.74 -11.19 -13.19
CA THR A 369 32.62 -12.46 -12.46
C THR A 369 32.94 -12.31 -10.97
N THR A 370 33.10 -11.08 -10.47
CA THR A 370 33.34 -10.81 -9.05
C THR A 370 32.13 -11.25 -8.21
N GLN A 371 32.39 -11.92 -7.09
CA GLN A 371 31.35 -12.34 -6.15
C GLN A 371 30.88 -11.13 -5.36
N VAL A 372 29.56 -10.91 -5.33
CA VAL A 372 28.93 -9.90 -4.47
C VAL A 372 28.32 -10.65 -3.29
N ALA A 373 28.90 -10.51 -2.09
CA ALA A 373 28.42 -11.15 -0.87
C ALA A 373 28.19 -10.09 0.21
N ILE A 374 27.05 -10.17 0.90
CA ILE A 374 26.59 -9.16 1.87
C ILE A 374 26.53 -9.75 3.29
N SER A 375 27.36 -10.77 3.56
CA SER A 375 27.45 -11.44 4.86
C SER A 375 26.04 -11.82 5.39
N LYS A 376 25.70 -11.45 6.63
CA LYS A 376 24.44 -11.77 7.31
C LYS A 376 23.33 -10.73 7.09
N LYS A 377 23.37 -9.96 6.00
CA LYS A 377 22.36 -8.93 5.71
C LYS A 377 21.33 -9.44 4.71
N PRO A 378 20.03 -9.27 4.99
CA PRO A 378 18.99 -9.69 4.08
C PRO A 378 18.98 -8.85 2.79
N VAL A 379 18.84 -9.55 1.65
CA VAL A 379 18.68 -8.92 0.34
C VAL A 379 17.19 -8.66 0.07
N THR A 380 16.86 -7.41 -0.28
CA THR A 380 15.49 -6.94 -0.59
C THR A 380 15.28 -6.62 -2.07
N GLY A 381 16.32 -6.77 -2.90
CA GLY A 381 16.23 -6.52 -4.33
C GLY A 381 17.50 -6.85 -5.09
N MET A 382 17.40 -6.92 -6.41
CA MET A 382 18.51 -7.21 -7.30
C MET A 382 18.38 -6.41 -8.61
N ARG A 383 19.50 -6.11 -9.26
CA ARG A 383 19.50 -5.52 -10.61
C ARG A 383 20.70 -5.98 -11.40
N LEU A 384 20.54 -6.00 -12.72
CA LEU A 384 21.67 -6.04 -13.64
C LEU A 384 22.20 -4.62 -13.84
N TYR A 385 23.52 -4.48 -13.95
CA TYR A 385 24.16 -3.19 -14.14
C TYR A 385 25.27 -3.27 -15.20
N LEU A 386 25.51 -2.18 -15.93
CA LEU A 386 26.58 -2.06 -16.91
C LEU A 386 27.66 -1.13 -16.36
N GLU A 387 28.80 -1.70 -15.99
CA GLU A 387 29.92 -1.03 -15.35
C GLU A 387 30.99 -0.57 -16.36
N GLY A 388 31.84 0.35 -15.88
CA GLY A 388 32.99 0.89 -16.59
C GLY A 388 32.63 2.05 -17.53
N MET A 389 33.64 2.84 -17.91
CA MET A 389 33.46 4.04 -18.75
C MET A 389 32.78 3.77 -20.10
N LYS A 390 32.85 2.52 -20.60
CA LYS A 390 32.24 2.11 -21.87
C LYS A 390 30.86 1.45 -21.70
N CYS A 391 30.36 1.33 -20.46
CA CYS A 391 29.11 0.64 -20.11
C CYS A 391 28.97 -0.72 -20.80
N ASN A 392 30.06 -1.51 -20.80
CA ASN A 392 30.16 -2.77 -21.54
C ASN A 392 30.53 -3.97 -20.67
N ARG A 393 30.48 -3.80 -19.34
CA ARG A 393 30.70 -4.88 -18.37
C ARG A 393 29.39 -5.16 -17.63
N LEU A 394 28.77 -6.29 -17.90
CA LEU A 394 27.60 -6.77 -17.18
C LEU A 394 27.98 -7.20 -15.76
N ALA A 395 27.33 -6.61 -14.77
CA ALA A 395 27.47 -6.95 -13.36
C ALA A 395 26.09 -7.16 -12.73
N ILE A 396 26.08 -7.79 -11.56
CA ILE A 396 24.88 -7.97 -10.74
C ILE A 396 25.04 -7.21 -9.43
N HIS A 397 24.06 -6.39 -9.08
CA HIS A 397 24.05 -5.64 -7.83
C HIS A 397 22.89 -6.10 -6.97
N LEU A 398 23.10 -6.08 -5.65
CA LEU A 398 22.14 -6.52 -4.65
C LEU A 398 21.74 -5.35 -3.77
N GLN A 399 20.44 -5.17 -3.56
CA GLN A 399 19.92 -4.23 -2.58
C GLN A 399 19.76 -4.93 -1.24
N HIS A 400 20.28 -4.33 -0.18
CA HIS A 400 20.20 -4.85 1.17
C HIS A 400 19.96 -3.74 2.18
N LEU A 401 19.56 -4.12 3.39
CA LEU A 401 19.45 -3.19 4.51
C LEU A 401 20.84 -2.84 5.05
N SER A 402 21.03 -1.61 5.53
CA SER A 402 22.28 -1.16 6.13
C SER A 402 22.62 -1.96 7.38
N GLU A 403 21.60 -2.34 8.13
CA GLU A 403 21.68 -3.14 9.36
C GLU A 403 20.87 -4.43 9.20
N THR A 404 21.23 -5.47 9.95
CA THR A 404 20.44 -6.70 9.99
C THR A 404 19.22 -6.44 10.89
N PRO A 405 17.99 -6.71 10.42
CA PRO A 405 16.80 -6.51 11.24
C PRO A 405 16.91 -7.30 12.55
N VAL A 406 16.44 -6.71 13.65
CA VAL A 406 16.53 -7.27 15.02
C VAL A 406 15.95 -8.68 15.06
N LEU A 407 14.86 -8.92 14.33
CA LEU A 407 14.19 -10.22 14.27
C LEU A 407 15.06 -11.33 13.65
N TYR A 408 16.01 -10.97 12.79
CA TYR A 408 16.94 -11.91 12.15
C TYR A 408 18.33 -11.93 12.78
N GLN A 409 18.59 -11.05 13.76
CA GLN A 409 19.86 -11.00 14.46
C GLN A 409 20.12 -12.37 15.12
N ASP A 410 21.35 -12.86 14.96
CA ASP A 410 21.82 -14.18 15.43
C ASP A 410 21.09 -15.42 14.87
N ARG A 411 20.01 -15.25 14.09
CA ARG A 411 19.30 -16.35 13.39
C ARG A 411 19.89 -16.67 12.03
N ILE A 412 20.55 -15.69 11.41
CA ILE A 412 21.23 -15.84 10.11
C ILE A 412 22.62 -16.45 10.33
N SER A 413 22.78 -17.68 9.85
CA SER A 413 24.09 -18.35 9.80
C SER A 413 24.98 -17.77 8.71
N GLU A 414 26.29 -17.97 8.82
CA GLU A 414 27.20 -17.64 7.74
C GLU A 414 26.83 -18.36 6.44
N ALA A 415 27.06 -17.67 5.33
CA ALA A 415 26.69 -18.15 4.02
C ALA A 415 27.66 -19.23 3.56
N VAL A 416 27.18 -20.46 3.41
CA VAL A 416 28.03 -21.63 3.13
C VAL A 416 27.79 -22.23 1.74
N ASN A 417 26.64 -21.95 1.11
CA ASN A 417 26.20 -22.68 -0.07
C ASN A 417 26.01 -21.77 -1.27
N TRP A 418 26.97 -21.80 -2.19
CA TRP A 418 26.78 -21.31 -3.55
C TRP A 418 25.96 -22.33 -4.35
N ARG A 419 24.97 -21.84 -5.07
CA ARG A 419 24.17 -22.61 -6.03
C ARG A 419 24.12 -21.89 -7.35
N GLY A 420 24.42 -22.61 -8.41
CA GLY A 420 24.51 -22.07 -9.75
C GLY A 420 23.43 -22.63 -10.65
N SER A 421 23.06 -21.85 -11.66
CA SER A 421 22.21 -22.36 -12.73
C SER A 421 22.94 -23.42 -13.57
N GLU A 422 24.26 -23.52 -13.46
CA GLU A 422 25.07 -24.59 -14.05
C GLU A 422 25.00 -25.93 -13.33
N ASP A 423 24.47 -25.98 -12.10
CA ASP A 423 24.23 -27.24 -11.38
C ASP A 423 23.07 -28.03 -12.01
N ILE A 424 22.24 -27.34 -12.80
CA ILE A 424 21.12 -27.91 -13.57
C ILE A 424 21.60 -28.08 -15.02
N ASP A 425 22.20 -29.23 -15.32
CA ASP A 425 22.72 -29.54 -16.66
C ASP A 425 21.60 -30.02 -17.60
N ASP A 426 20.67 -29.11 -17.91
CA ASP A 426 19.57 -29.36 -18.85
C ASP A 426 19.61 -28.33 -19.99
N PRO A 427 19.99 -28.74 -21.21
CA PRO A 427 20.10 -27.86 -22.37
C PRO A 427 18.81 -27.11 -22.74
N ARG A 428 17.64 -27.54 -22.25
CA ARG A 428 16.36 -26.86 -22.49
C ARG A 428 16.31 -25.46 -21.87
N PHE A 429 17.14 -25.18 -20.87
CA PHE A 429 17.27 -23.85 -20.28
C PHE A 429 18.27 -22.95 -21.00
N TYR A 430 18.91 -23.39 -22.08
CA TYR A 430 19.88 -22.58 -22.82
C TYR A 430 19.21 -21.82 -23.95
N GLU A 431 18.97 -20.53 -23.72
CA GLU A 431 18.36 -19.66 -24.71
C GLU A 431 19.42 -18.78 -25.41
N PRO A 432 19.35 -18.63 -26.75
CA PRO A 432 20.27 -17.75 -27.46
C PRO A 432 19.93 -16.28 -27.22
N ILE A 433 20.94 -15.44 -27.00
CA ILE A 433 20.69 -14.01 -26.73
C ILE A 433 20.22 -13.27 -27.99
N GLN A 434 20.85 -13.55 -29.14
CA GLN A 434 20.45 -12.99 -30.43
C GLN A 434 20.36 -14.08 -31.51
N TRP A 435 21.48 -14.73 -31.85
CA TRP A 435 21.48 -15.82 -32.84
C TRP A 435 21.96 -17.14 -32.23
N LYS A 436 21.41 -18.27 -32.71
CA LYS A 436 21.65 -19.64 -32.22
C LYS A 436 23.11 -20.10 -32.24
N LYS A 437 23.98 -19.43 -33.01
CA LYS A 437 25.39 -19.78 -33.18
C LYS A 437 26.34 -19.07 -32.20
N PHE A 438 25.84 -18.10 -31.43
CA PHE A 438 26.67 -17.28 -30.53
C PHE A 438 26.37 -17.55 -29.06
N SER A 439 26.48 -16.54 -28.20
CA SER A 439 26.36 -16.71 -26.76
C SER A 439 24.91 -17.00 -26.34
N HIS A 440 24.78 -17.85 -25.33
CA HIS A 440 23.50 -18.25 -24.75
C HIS A 440 23.43 -17.78 -23.30
N ILE A 441 22.24 -17.86 -22.72
CA ILE A 441 21.98 -17.60 -21.32
C ILE A 441 21.25 -18.81 -20.73
N SER A 442 21.59 -19.14 -19.50
CA SER A 442 20.89 -20.17 -18.73
C SER A 442 19.68 -19.53 -18.05
N THR A 443 18.48 -19.97 -18.44
CA THR A 443 17.20 -19.55 -17.84
C THR A 443 16.75 -20.46 -16.69
N ALA A 444 17.63 -21.38 -16.26
CA ALA A 444 17.38 -22.29 -15.15
C ALA A 444 17.25 -21.51 -13.84
N PRO A 445 16.18 -21.74 -13.05
CA PRO A 445 15.95 -20.98 -11.84
C PRO A 445 16.87 -21.40 -10.71
N VAL A 446 17.57 -20.44 -10.12
CA VAL A 446 18.32 -20.65 -8.87
C VAL A 446 17.39 -20.26 -7.72
N LYS A 447 16.88 -21.27 -7.03
CA LYS A 447 15.95 -21.10 -5.91
C LYS A 447 16.34 -22.02 -4.76
N TYR A 448 15.87 -21.67 -3.58
CA TYR A 448 15.88 -22.55 -2.43
C TYR A 448 15.28 -23.93 -2.75
N ASP A 449 15.97 -25.00 -2.37
CA ASP A 449 15.48 -26.39 -2.43
C ASP A 449 14.99 -26.83 -1.03
N PRO A 450 13.71 -27.17 -0.86
CA PRO A 450 13.16 -27.69 0.40
C PRO A 450 13.90 -28.90 0.97
N LYS A 451 14.64 -29.66 0.15
CA LYS A 451 15.44 -30.80 0.60
C LYS A 451 16.64 -30.39 1.48
N TRP A 452 16.99 -29.11 1.55
CA TRP A 452 18.06 -28.64 2.44
C TRP A 452 17.64 -28.58 3.92
N VAL A 453 16.34 -28.62 4.21
CA VAL A 453 15.84 -28.69 5.59
C VAL A 453 16.25 -30.03 6.20
N VAL A 454 16.94 -29.97 7.35
CA VAL A 454 17.17 -31.17 8.16
C VAL A 454 15.87 -31.55 8.85
N PRO A 455 15.39 -32.81 8.76
CA PRO A 455 14.18 -33.25 9.43
C PRO A 455 14.20 -32.86 10.92
N GLY A 456 13.16 -32.18 11.39
CA GLY A 456 13.03 -31.73 12.80
C GLY A 456 13.65 -30.37 13.15
N LYS A 457 14.18 -29.61 12.18
CA LYS A 457 14.63 -28.21 12.41
C LYS A 457 14.07 -27.26 11.35
N ASP A 458 13.07 -26.47 11.71
CA ASP A 458 12.50 -25.44 10.83
C ASP A 458 13.57 -24.41 10.45
N ALA A 459 13.86 -24.32 9.16
CA ALA A 459 14.81 -23.37 8.62
C ALA A 459 14.44 -22.99 7.18
N SER A 460 14.63 -21.72 6.88
CA SER A 460 14.49 -21.16 5.55
C SER A 460 15.85 -20.64 5.06
N TYR A 461 16.02 -20.50 3.75
CA TYR A 461 17.27 -20.00 3.18
C TYR A 461 17.00 -18.77 2.34
N ILE A 462 17.77 -17.73 2.61
CA ILE A 462 17.70 -16.44 1.94
C ILE A 462 18.96 -16.19 1.11
N VAL A 463 18.84 -15.37 0.08
CA VAL A 463 19.97 -14.95 -0.74
C VAL A 463 20.73 -13.86 0.01
N THR A 464 22.03 -14.06 0.17
CA THR A 464 22.96 -13.09 0.78
C THR A 464 24.11 -12.73 -0.15
N GLY A 465 24.19 -13.35 -1.32
CA GLY A 465 25.15 -12.99 -2.35
C GLY A 465 24.76 -13.49 -3.73
N ALA A 466 25.43 -12.96 -4.74
CA ALA A 466 25.22 -13.31 -6.13
C ALA A 466 26.50 -13.15 -6.94
N GLN A 467 26.60 -13.92 -8.01
CA GLN A 467 27.71 -13.88 -8.95
C GLN A 467 27.21 -14.22 -10.35
N LEU A 468 27.71 -13.50 -11.36
CA LEU A 468 27.55 -13.90 -12.75
C LEU A 468 28.74 -14.77 -13.15
N HIS A 469 28.48 -15.84 -13.87
CA HIS A 469 29.50 -16.77 -14.33
C HIS A 469 29.32 -17.06 -15.82
N VAL A 470 30.42 -17.30 -16.54
CA VAL A 470 30.36 -17.70 -17.94
C VAL A 470 31.05 -19.04 -18.10
N LYS A 471 30.29 -20.05 -18.51
CA LYS A 471 30.79 -21.40 -18.79
C LYS A 471 30.82 -21.59 -20.30
N LYS A 472 31.86 -22.25 -20.82
CA LYS A 472 31.91 -22.64 -22.22
C LYS A 472 31.29 -24.02 -22.40
N TYR A 473 30.39 -24.14 -23.36
CA TYR A 473 29.82 -25.40 -23.80
C TYR A 473 30.06 -25.50 -25.30
N ASP A 474 30.89 -26.47 -25.72
CA ASP A 474 31.44 -26.56 -27.08
C ASP A 474 32.12 -25.25 -27.53
N SER A 475 31.57 -24.60 -28.57
CA SER A 475 32.01 -23.31 -29.11
C SER A 475 31.22 -22.11 -28.56
N LYS A 476 30.26 -22.34 -27.67
CA LYS A 476 29.31 -21.33 -27.17
C LYS A 476 29.67 -20.89 -25.75
N SER A 477 29.59 -19.58 -25.49
CA SER A 477 29.65 -19.03 -24.14
C SER A 477 28.24 -18.97 -23.56
N ILE A 478 28.01 -19.57 -22.39
CA ILE A 478 26.73 -19.55 -21.68
C ILE A 478 26.87 -18.68 -20.42
N LEU A 479 26.00 -17.70 -20.27
CA LEU A 479 25.88 -16.88 -19.06
C LEU A 479 25.02 -17.61 -18.01
N HIS A 480 25.59 -17.81 -16.83
CA HIS A 480 24.97 -18.43 -15.66
C HIS A 480 24.86 -17.46 -14.50
N LEU A 481 23.87 -17.71 -13.64
CA LEU A 481 23.66 -17.00 -12.39
C LEU A 481 23.99 -17.93 -11.23
N ARG A 482 24.75 -17.43 -10.26
CA ARG A 482 25.00 -18.10 -8.99
C ARG A 482 24.47 -17.25 -7.85
N LEU A 483 23.82 -17.90 -6.89
CA LEU A 483 23.34 -17.27 -5.66
C LEU A 483 23.99 -17.94 -4.46
N LEU A 484 24.31 -17.11 -3.49
CA LEU A 484 24.84 -17.54 -2.20
C LEU A 484 23.69 -17.53 -1.19
N TYR A 485 23.51 -18.66 -0.51
CA TYR A 485 22.44 -18.86 0.45
C TYR A 485 22.94 -18.88 1.90
N SER A 486 22.25 -18.13 2.76
CA SER A 486 22.38 -18.20 4.21
C SER A 486 21.14 -18.85 4.83
N ARG A 487 21.37 -19.68 5.85
CA ARG A 487 20.31 -20.32 6.63
C ARG A 487 19.75 -19.34 7.66
N VAL A 488 18.43 -19.27 7.76
CA VAL A 488 17.67 -18.58 8.80
C VAL A 488 17.03 -19.63 9.68
N SER A 489 17.43 -19.70 10.95
CA SER A 489 16.93 -20.69 11.91
C SER A 489 15.54 -20.32 12.44
N SER A 490 14.73 -21.34 12.78
CA SER A 490 13.36 -21.20 13.31
C SER A 490 12.50 -20.31 12.42
N SER A 491 12.46 -20.64 11.13
CA SER A 491 11.69 -19.86 10.17
C SER A 491 11.13 -20.73 9.06
N CYS A 492 9.94 -20.36 8.57
CA CYS A 492 9.28 -20.99 7.43
C CYS A 492 8.86 -19.93 6.39
N ILE A 493 8.76 -20.36 5.13
CA ILE A 493 8.28 -19.48 4.06
C ILE A 493 6.75 -19.43 4.11
N ALA A 494 6.19 -18.27 4.42
CA ALA A 494 4.75 -18.07 4.46
C ALA A 494 4.16 -17.83 3.06
N GLN A 495 4.82 -16.97 2.29
CA GLN A 495 4.38 -16.61 0.93
C GLN A 495 5.59 -16.41 0.04
N SER A 496 5.47 -16.79 -1.24
CA SER A 496 6.49 -16.48 -2.23
C SER A 496 5.91 -16.11 -3.59
N SER A 497 6.58 -15.23 -4.31
CA SER A 497 6.17 -14.84 -5.67
C SER A 497 7.36 -14.41 -6.50
N TRP A 498 7.29 -14.69 -7.80
CA TRP A 498 8.26 -14.22 -8.78
C TRP A 498 7.88 -12.83 -9.26
N THR A 499 8.86 -11.97 -9.44
CA THR A 499 8.65 -10.61 -9.91
C THR A 499 9.69 -10.25 -10.95
N ILE A 500 9.22 -9.58 -11.98
CA ILE A 500 10.04 -8.90 -12.98
C ILE A 500 10.10 -7.44 -12.55
N GLY A 501 11.23 -6.77 -12.75
CA GLY A 501 11.34 -5.34 -12.49
C GLY A 501 10.19 -4.60 -13.16
N GLN A 502 9.40 -3.86 -12.37
CA GLN A 502 8.46 -2.91 -12.94
C GLN A 502 9.30 -1.88 -13.71
N ILE A 503 8.85 -1.51 -14.91
CA ILE A 503 9.46 -0.42 -15.65
C ILE A 503 9.12 0.85 -14.87
N ASN A 504 9.92 1.16 -13.85
CA ASN A 504 9.99 2.49 -13.30
C ASN A 504 10.32 3.38 -14.50
N GLN A 505 9.39 4.23 -14.92
CA GLN A 505 9.58 5.17 -16.04
C GLN A 505 10.56 6.29 -15.66
N SER A 506 11.60 6.00 -14.88
CA SER A 506 12.71 6.91 -14.63
C SER A 506 13.75 6.92 -15.76
N THR A 507 13.57 6.11 -16.81
CA THR A 507 14.26 6.29 -18.09
C THR A 507 13.36 7.00 -19.08
N ARG A 508 12.99 8.26 -18.81
CA ARG A 508 12.76 9.18 -19.93
C ARG A 508 14.13 9.41 -20.55
N SER A 509 14.30 8.91 -21.77
CA SER A 509 15.34 9.42 -22.66
C SER A 509 15.21 10.94 -22.66
N SER A 510 16.19 11.64 -22.11
CA SER A 510 16.40 13.06 -22.32
C SER A 510 16.76 13.27 -23.79
N GLY A 511 15.76 13.18 -24.65
CA GLY A 511 15.82 13.66 -26.02
C GLY A 511 15.76 15.17 -25.95
N PHE A 512 16.93 15.81 -25.98
CA PHE A 512 17.02 17.15 -26.54
C PHE A 512 16.34 17.12 -27.91
N MET A 513 15.35 18.00 -28.10
CA MET A 513 14.62 18.41 -29.32
C MET A 513 13.11 18.52 -29.00
N SER A 514 12.72 19.53 -28.21
CA SER A 514 11.32 20.01 -28.19
C SER A 514 11.22 21.55 -28.12
N VAL A 515 12.27 22.25 -28.51
CA VAL A 515 12.17 23.67 -28.86
C VAL A 515 12.22 23.71 -30.38
N LEU A 516 11.19 24.30 -30.98
CA LEU A 516 10.89 24.42 -32.42
C LEU A 516 9.95 23.32 -32.98
N SER A 517 8.64 23.51 -32.82
CA SER A 517 7.71 23.59 -33.97
C SER A 517 6.29 23.94 -33.50
N THR A 518 5.87 25.15 -33.84
CA THR A 518 4.47 25.56 -33.90
C THR A 518 3.79 25.01 -35.16
N THR A 519 2.49 24.73 -35.03
CA THR A 519 1.44 24.55 -36.07
C THR A 519 1.49 23.33 -37.02
N LEU A 520 0.45 22.47 -36.91
CA LEU A 520 -0.45 21.92 -37.96
C LEU A 520 -0.87 20.44 -37.75
N SER A 521 -2.20 20.26 -37.68
CA SER A 521 -3.06 19.08 -37.95
C SER A 521 -2.85 17.71 -37.26
N GLY A 522 -3.96 17.18 -36.71
CA GLY A 522 -4.41 15.80 -36.93
C GLY A 522 -4.01 14.74 -35.89
N ASN A 523 -4.97 14.34 -35.05
CA ASN A 523 -4.96 13.21 -34.09
C ASN A 523 -4.51 11.86 -34.70
N PRO A 524 -3.96 10.88 -33.92
CA PRO A 524 -4.74 10.16 -32.90
C PRO A 524 -4.07 9.92 -31.53
N GLU A 525 -4.95 9.58 -30.60
CA GLU A 525 -4.81 9.26 -29.18
C GLU A 525 -3.50 8.57 -28.78
N LYS A 526 -2.72 9.27 -27.93
CA LYS A 526 -1.74 8.63 -27.06
C LYS A 526 -2.45 8.20 -25.78
N GLU A 527 -2.51 6.89 -25.54
CA GLU A 527 -2.86 6.30 -24.24
C GLU A 527 -2.19 7.08 -23.09
N LEU A 528 -2.99 7.77 -22.27
CA LEU A 528 -2.57 8.36 -21.02
C LEU A 528 -2.17 7.24 -20.04
N ARG A 529 -0.89 6.89 -20.01
CA ARG A 529 -0.34 5.93 -19.05
C ARG A 529 -0.18 6.61 -17.69
N SER A 530 -0.68 5.91 -16.67
CA SER A 530 -0.82 6.29 -15.26
C SER A 530 0.37 7.09 -14.71
N SER A 531 0.08 8.27 -14.13
CA SER A 531 0.98 8.96 -13.22
C SER A 531 1.19 8.11 -11.96
N ASP A 532 2.46 7.91 -11.58
CA ASP A 532 2.80 7.25 -10.32
C ASP A 532 2.28 8.10 -9.15
N VAL A 533 1.43 7.51 -8.31
CA VAL A 533 0.94 8.16 -7.10
C VAL A 533 2.12 8.33 -6.15
N VAL A 534 2.49 9.59 -5.89
CA VAL A 534 3.59 9.92 -4.99
C VAL A 534 3.14 9.63 -3.56
N VAL A 535 3.38 8.39 -3.11
CA VAL A 535 3.25 8.02 -1.70
C VAL A 535 4.28 8.80 -0.88
N ASP A 536 5.47 8.97 -1.47
CA ASP A 536 6.77 9.49 -1.01
C ASP A 536 7.07 11.00 -1.09
N SER A 537 6.49 11.96 -0.34
CA SER A 537 6.81 13.40 -0.54
C SER A 537 8.26 13.80 -0.17
N GLY A 538 8.99 12.95 0.57
CA GLY A 538 10.37 13.20 0.99
C GLY A 538 11.44 12.61 0.05
N ILE A 539 11.04 11.86 -0.98
CA ILE A 539 11.96 11.25 -1.94
C ILE A 539 11.73 11.93 -3.28
N TYR A 540 12.72 12.69 -3.76
CA TYR A 540 12.72 13.23 -5.12
C TYR A 540 12.49 12.07 -6.10
N PRO A 541 11.35 11.99 -6.81
CA PRO A 541 11.01 10.84 -7.65
C PRO A 541 12.01 10.64 -8.78
N ASN A 542 12.75 11.69 -9.13
CA ASN A 542 13.68 11.69 -10.25
C ASN A 542 15.11 11.28 -9.86
N GLY A 543 15.44 11.18 -8.56
CA GLY A 543 16.83 11.06 -8.11
C GLY A 543 17.74 12.13 -8.76
N PRO A 544 19.06 12.05 -8.56
CA PRO A 544 19.99 12.76 -9.43
C PRO A 544 19.87 12.17 -10.85
N PRO A 545 19.86 12.99 -11.92
CA PRO A 545 19.91 12.49 -13.28
C PRO A 545 21.17 11.64 -13.44
N VAL A 546 20.98 10.33 -13.65
CA VAL A 546 22.09 9.46 -14.04
C VAL A 546 22.41 9.81 -15.48
N GLU A 547 23.67 10.15 -15.75
CA GLU A 547 24.17 10.40 -17.10
C GLU A 547 23.97 9.14 -17.97
N VAL A 548 22.87 9.07 -18.72
CA VAL A 548 22.66 7.99 -19.70
C VAL A 548 23.35 8.41 -20.99
N ALA A 549 24.67 8.32 -21.03
CA ALA A 549 25.40 8.29 -22.30
C ALA A 549 24.98 7.01 -23.03
N THR A 550 24.17 7.11 -24.08
CA THR A 550 23.55 5.98 -24.79
C THR A 550 24.60 5.01 -25.37
N PRO A 551 24.83 3.83 -24.76
CA PRO A 551 25.73 2.82 -25.30
C PRO A 551 24.93 1.84 -26.16
N LYS A 552 25.55 1.36 -27.25
CA LYS A 552 25.00 0.33 -28.16
C LYS A 552 24.55 -0.97 -27.49
N LEU A 553 24.89 -1.18 -26.20
CA LEU A 553 24.64 -2.41 -25.43
C LEU A 553 23.38 -2.39 -24.55
N LEU A 554 22.77 -1.23 -24.28
CA LEU A 554 21.50 -1.14 -23.52
C LEU A 554 20.32 -1.85 -24.23
N LYS A 555 20.45 -2.08 -25.54
CA LYS A 555 19.46 -2.85 -26.30
C LYS A 555 19.45 -4.34 -25.95
N PHE A 556 20.49 -4.85 -25.27
CA PHE A 556 20.64 -6.26 -24.93
C PHE A 556 20.46 -6.58 -23.44
N VAL A 557 20.44 -5.58 -22.56
CA VAL A 557 20.34 -5.78 -21.11
C VAL A 557 19.21 -4.92 -20.56
N ASP A 558 18.32 -5.54 -19.80
CA ASP A 558 17.32 -4.85 -19.00
C ASP A 558 17.92 -4.45 -17.65
N MET A 559 17.98 -3.14 -17.44
CA MET A 559 18.60 -2.49 -16.28
C MET A 559 17.56 -2.15 -15.19
N THR A 560 16.32 -2.62 -15.34
CA THR A 560 15.26 -2.41 -14.35
C THR A 560 15.66 -2.99 -13.01
N GLN A 561 15.41 -2.23 -11.95
CA GLN A 561 15.63 -2.67 -10.59
C GLN A 561 14.47 -3.56 -10.16
N VAL A 562 14.77 -4.74 -9.66
CA VAL A 562 13.77 -5.69 -9.17
C VAL A 562 13.84 -5.68 -7.65
N CYS A 563 13.03 -4.83 -7.02
CA CYS A 563 13.03 -4.63 -5.57
C CYS A 563 11.62 -4.76 -5.01
N ARG A 564 11.52 -5.14 -3.74
CA ARG A 564 10.30 -4.97 -2.94
C ARG A 564 10.60 -4.18 -1.68
N GLY A 565 9.62 -3.40 -1.22
CA GLY A 565 9.81 -2.52 -0.08
C GLY A 565 8.50 -2.07 0.56
N PRO A 566 8.49 -0.91 1.24
CA PRO A 566 7.34 -0.47 2.04
C PRO A 566 6.03 -0.31 1.26
N ARG A 567 6.12 -0.05 -0.05
CA ARG A 567 4.95 0.04 -0.96
C ARG A 567 4.35 -1.32 -1.31
N ASP A 568 5.12 -2.39 -1.14
CA ASP A 568 4.73 -3.76 -1.43
C ASP A 568 4.29 -4.43 -0.12
N ASN A 569 3.02 -4.27 0.24
CA ASN A 569 2.44 -4.85 1.45
C ASN A 569 2.79 -6.36 1.57
N PRO A 570 3.29 -6.88 2.72
CA PRO A 570 3.46 -6.24 4.03
C PRO A 570 4.81 -5.52 4.27
N GLY A 571 5.62 -5.34 3.23
CA GLY A 571 6.79 -4.45 3.24
C GLY A 571 8.12 -5.05 3.71
N HIS A 572 8.13 -6.30 4.16
CA HIS A 572 9.32 -7.01 4.68
C HIS A 572 9.75 -8.19 3.80
N TRP A 573 9.77 -7.98 2.48
CA TRP A 573 10.09 -9.02 1.50
C TRP A 573 11.60 -9.33 1.40
N LEU A 574 11.93 -10.62 1.31
CA LEU A 574 13.28 -11.13 1.18
C LEU A 574 13.49 -11.87 -0.13
N VAL A 575 14.69 -11.78 -0.70
CA VAL A 575 15.05 -12.55 -1.90
C VAL A 575 15.41 -13.99 -1.51
N THR A 576 14.73 -14.97 -2.12
CA THR A 576 14.96 -16.42 -1.91
C THR A 576 15.37 -17.16 -3.19
N GLY A 577 15.42 -16.44 -4.31
CA GLY A 577 15.88 -16.99 -5.57
C GLY A 577 15.88 -15.94 -6.67
N ALA A 578 16.51 -16.29 -7.78
CA ALA A 578 16.52 -15.49 -8.98
C ALA A 578 16.81 -16.36 -10.21
N LYS A 579 16.45 -15.85 -11.38
CA LYS A 579 16.79 -16.47 -12.65
C LYS A 579 17.04 -15.40 -13.70
N LEU A 580 17.86 -15.74 -14.68
CA LEU A 580 17.97 -14.93 -15.88
C LEU A 580 16.86 -15.34 -16.85
N ASP A 581 16.43 -14.39 -17.68
CA ASP A 581 15.36 -14.60 -18.64
C ASP A 581 15.63 -13.81 -19.92
N MET A 582 15.06 -14.24 -21.04
CA MET A 582 15.16 -13.56 -22.33
C MET A 582 13.81 -13.03 -22.76
N ASN A 583 13.73 -11.72 -23.04
CA ASN A 583 12.52 -11.15 -23.60
C ASN A 583 12.86 -10.14 -24.70
N LYS A 584 12.37 -10.42 -25.92
CA LYS A 584 12.62 -9.62 -27.13
C LYS A 584 14.11 -9.32 -27.36
N GLY A 585 14.98 -10.31 -27.11
CA GLY A 585 16.43 -10.17 -27.28
C GLY A 585 17.17 -9.39 -26.18
N LYS A 586 16.49 -9.08 -25.06
CA LYS A 586 17.08 -8.49 -23.86
C LYS A 586 17.23 -9.52 -22.74
N ILE A 587 18.41 -9.54 -22.13
CA ILE A 587 18.71 -10.25 -20.89
C ILE A 587 17.98 -9.55 -19.76
N ARG A 588 17.17 -10.29 -19.01
CA ARG A 588 16.39 -9.79 -17.85
C ARG A 588 16.68 -10.60 -16.60
N LEU A 589 16.38 -9.99 -15.47
CA LEU A 589 16.43 -10.63 -14.17
C LEU A 589 15.02 -10.82 -13.62
N LEU A 590 14.72 -12.05 -13.22
CA LEU A 590 13.52 -12.40 -12.47
C LEU A 590 13.95 -12.75 -11.05
N VAL A 591 13.31 -12.14 -10.07
CA VAL A 591 13.65 -12.33 -8.65
C VAL A 591 12.46 -12.95 -7.94
N LYS A 592 12.74 -13.96 -7.12
CA LYS A 592 11.76 -14.58 -6.24
C LYS A 592 11.84 -13.92 -4.87
N PHE A 593 10.74 -13.27 -4.49
CA PHE A 593 10.57 -12.70 -3.16
C PHE A 593 9.78 -13.65 -2.28
N SER A 594 10.06 -13.66 -0.98
CA SER A 594 9.31 -14.44 0.01
C SER A 594 9.18 -13.68 1.32
N LEU A 595 8.08 -13.96 2.02
CA LEU A 595 7.87 -13.59 3.42
C LEU A 595 8.26 -14.79 4.27
N LEU A 596 8.99 -14.52 5.35
CA LEU A 596 9.38 -15.53 6.32
C LEU A 596 8.56 -15.30 7.60
N ASN A 597 7.93 -16.36 8.09
CA ASN A 597 7.40 -16.37 9.45
C ASN A 597 8.46 -16.96 10.36
N ILE A 598 8.70 -16.30 11.49
CA ILE A 598 9.57 -16.80 12.54
C ILE A 598 8.74 -17.74 13.42
N CYS A 599 9.25 -18.96 13.63
CA CYS A 599 8.61 -20.03 14.38
C CYS A 599 9.04 -20.04 15.85
#